data_AF-A0A0B5FU87-F1
#
_entry.id   AF-A0A0B5FU87-F1
#
_cell.length_a   1.000
_cell.length_b   1.000
_cell.length_c   1.000
_cell.angle_alpha   90.00
_cell.angle_beta   90.00
_cell.angle_gamma   90.00
#
_symmetry.space_group_name_H-M   'P 1'
#
loop_
_entity.id
_entity.type
_entity.pdbx_description
1 polymer ?
#
loop_
_entity_poly.entity_id
_entity_poly.type
_entity_poly.pdbx_seq_one_letter_code
_entity_poly.pdbx_strand_id
1 'polypeptide(L)'
;MGLDERMKAAGMMPVSEMLEKDPLGKFAAHAGVTDLESFEQWIQQRRAEFLRMQAQMTLDGEEKDEMFEWVVAHNAVLAEVIANFRQATGRTP
;
A
#
# COMPACT_ATOMS: atom_id res chain seq x y z
N MET A 1 7.21 24.63 -16.14
CA MET A 1 7.69 24.40 -14.78
C MET A 1 7.16 23.05 -14.30
N GLY A 2 8.04 22.10 -13.98
CA GLY A 2 7.69 20.75 -13.53
C GLY A 2 7.09 20.72 -12.12
N LEU A 3 6.53 19.57 -11.71
CA LEU A 3 5.95 19.39 -10.37
C LEU A 3 6.98 19.67 -9.27
N ASP A 4 8.17 19.05 -9.37
CA ASP A 4 9.25 19.24 -8.39
C ASP A 4 9.71 20.70 -8.30
N GLU A 5 9.77 21.43 -9.41
CA GLU A 5 10.11 22.85 -9.43
C GLU A 5 9.06 23.70 -8.70
N ARG A 6 7.77 23.38 -8.89
CA ARG A 6 6.65 24.01 -8.16
C ARG A 6 6.69 23.70 -6.67
N MET A 7 7.03 22.48 -6.29
CA MET A 7 7.14 22.07 -4.89
C MET A 7 8.32 22.78 -4.20
N LYS A 8 9.48 22.84 -4.85
CA LYS A 8 10.64 23.60 -4.34
C LYS A 8 10.30 25.07 -4.15
N ALA A 9 9.63 25.69 -5.13
CA ALA A 9 9.19 27.08 -5.04
C ALA A 9 8.21 27.33 -3.87
N ALA A 10 7.45 26.31 -3.47
CA ALA A 10 6.56 26.35 -2.31
C ALA A 10 7.23 25.96 -0.98
N GLY A 11 8.55 25.71 -0.98
CA GLY A 11 9.30 25.29 0.21
C GLY A 11 9.06 23.83 0.62
N MET A 12 8.55 22.99 -0.30
CA MET A 12 8.29 21.56 -0.06
C MET A 12 9.46 20.68 -0.53
N MET A 13 9.61 19.50 0.09
CA MET A 13 10.47 18.44 -0.43
C MET A 13 9.89 17.92 -1.76
N PRO A 14 10.70 17.81 -2.84
CA PRO A 14 10.23 17.32 -4.14
C PRO A 14 9.88 15.83 -4.11
N VAL A 15 9.03 15.36 -5.04
CA VAL A 15 8.66 13.94 -5.13
C VAL A 15 9.88 13.07 -5.40
N SER A 16 10.79 13.51 -6.28
CA SER A 16 12.03 12.78 -6.56
C SER A 16 12.84 12.50 -5.29
N GLU A 17 12.95 13.49 -4.40
CA GLU A 17 13.70 13.33 -3.15
C GLU A 17 12.98 12.42 -2.14
N MET A 18 11.64 12.51 -2.07
CA MET A 18 10.84 11.62 -1.22
C MET A 18 10.94 10.16 -1.66
N LEU A 19 11.09 9.90 -2.97
CA LEU A 19 11.27 8.56 -3.52
C LEU A 19 12.68 8.01 -3.30
N GLU A 20 13.71 8.86 -3.37
CA GLU A 20 15.10 8.45 -3.14
C GLU A 20 15.41 8.16 -1.67
N LYS A 21 14.75 8.88 -0.74
CA LYS A 21 15.01 8.78 0.70
C LYS A 21 13.79 8.21 1.40
N ASP A 22 13.86 6.94 1.78
CA ASP A 22 12.96 6.35 2.77
C ASP A 22 13.68 6.14 4.11
N PRO A 23 13.88 7.19 4.93
CA PRO A 23 14.56 7.08 6.21
C PRO A 23 13.78 6.22 7.23
N LEU A 24 12.48 6.01 7.00
CA LEU A 24 11.61 5.20 7.85
C LEU A 24 11.49 3.76 7.36
N GLY A 25 11.97 3.44 6.16
CA GLY A 25 11.85 2.12 5.53
C GLY A 25 12.35 0.98 6.41
N LYS A 26 13.43 1.20 7.16
CA LYS A 26 13.96 0.20 8.11
C LYS A 26 13.02 -0.13 9.27
N PHE A 27 12.14 0.80 9.64
CA PHE A 27 11.14 0.63 10.68
C PHE A 27 9.79 0.17 10.10
N ALA A 28 9.54 0.46 8.82
CA ALA A 28 8.36 0.01 8.11
C ALA A 28 8.46 -1.47 7.69
N ALA A 29 9.67 -1.97 7.43
CA ALA A 29 9.90 -3.37 7.09
C ALA A 29 9.54 -4.30 8.27
N HIS A 30 8.61 -5.23 8.02
CA HIS A 30 8.21 -6.21 9.02
C HIS A 30 9.35 -7.21 9.25
N ALA A 31 9.75 -7.44 10.52
CA ALA A 31 10.90 -8.28 10.86
C ALA A 31 10.80 -9.73 10.38
N GLY A 32 9.57 -10.23 10.19
CA GLY A 32 9.30 -11.58 9.66
C GLY A 32 9.36 -11.71 8.13
N VAL A 33 9.61 -10.62 7.40
CA VAL A 33 9.76 -10.65 5.93
C VAL A 33 11.24 -10.74 5.58
N THR A 34 11.70 -11.95 5.28
CA THR A 34 13.13 -12.26 5.04
C THR A 34 13.42 -12.76 3.63
N ASP A 35 12.39 -13.12 2.88
CA ASP A 35 12.46 -13.66 1.53
C ASP A 35 11.15 -13.38 0.76
N LEU A 36 11.09 -13.79 -0.50
CA LEU A 36 9.93 -13.57 -1.36
C LEU A 36 8.69 -14.34 -0.88
N GLU A 37 8.85 -15.48 -0.22
CA GLU A 37 7.74 -16.29 0.27
C GLU A 37 7.08 -15.63 1.49
N SER A 38 7.88 -15.23 2.47
CA SER A 38 7.44 -14.48 3.64
C SER A 38 6.88 -13.10 3.26
N PHE A 39 7.40 -12.45 2.21
CA PHE A 39 6.80 -11.25 1.65
C PHE A 39 5.40 -11.52 1.08
N GLU A 40 5.22 -12.59 0.30
CA GLU A 40 3.90 -12.97 -0.24
C GLU A 40 2.89 -13.24 0.89
N GLN A 41 3.31 -13.97 1.93
CA GLN A 41 2.48 -14.23 3.09
C GLN A 41 2.07 -12.93 3.80
N TRP A 42 3.02 -12.02 3.98
CA TRP A 42 2.76 -10.73 4.63
C TRP A 42 1.77 -9.86 3.83
N ILE A 43 1.93 -9.71 2.51
CA ILE A 43 0.97 -8.94 1.69
C ILE A 43 -0.43 -9.58 1.69
N GLN A 44 -0.52 -10.91 1.69
CA GLN A 44 -1.79 -11.63 1.77
C GLN A 44 -2.50 -11.40 3.12
N GLN A 45 -1.75 -11.47 4.22
CA GLN A 45 -2.28 -11.17 5.56
C GLN A 45 -2.77 -9.73 5.66
N ARG A 46 -1.97 -8.77 5.18
CA ARG A 46 -2.32 -7.35 5.18
C ARG A 46 -3.60 -7.10 4.38
N ARG A 47 -3.72 -7.68 3.18
CA ARG A 47 -4.95 -7.59 2.39
C ARG A 47 -6.15 -8.20 3.11
N ALA A 48 -5.97 -9.35 3.76
CA ALA A 48 -7.05 -10.01 4.50
C ALA A 48 -7.57 -9.16 5.67
N GLU A 49 -6.72 -8.34 6.32
CA GLU A 49 -7.16 -7.36 7.33
C GLU A 49 -8.11 -6.32 6.72
N PHE A 50 -7.69 -5.65 5.64
CA PHE A 50 -8.52 -4.65 4.97
C PHE A 50 -9.81 -5.22 4.40
N LEU A 51 -9.78 -6.44 3.86
CA LEU A 51 -10.98 -7.09 3.35
C LEU A 51 -11.98 -7.40 4.47
N ARG A 52 -11.51 -7.80 5.66
CA ARG A 52 -12.38 -7.99 6.84
C ARG A 52 -12.97 -6.67 7.32
N MET A 53 -12.18 -5.60 7.37
CA MET A 53 -12.67 -4.26 7.72
C MET A 53 -13.74 -3.80 6.72
N GLN A 54 -13.47 -3.93 5.42
CA GLN A 54 -14.43 -3.58 4.37
C GLN A 54 -15.74 -4.35 4.55
N ALA A 55 -15.66 -5.66 4.76
CA ALA A 55 -16.84 -6.50 4.95
C ALA A 55 -17.65 -6.08 6.18
N GLN A 56 -16.98 -5.76 7.30
CA GLN A 56 -17.63 -5.30 8.52
C GLN A 56 -18.35 -3.96 8.29
N MET A 57 -17.67 -2.97 7.73
CA MET A 57 -18.25 -1.65 7.47
C MET A 57 -19.43 -1.70 6.49
N THR A 58 -19.38 -2.60 5.50
CA THR A 58 -20.53 -2.85 4.61
C THR A 58 -21.73 -3.42 5.38
N LEU A 59 -21.51 -4.33 6.34
CA LEU A 59 -22.59 -4.86 7.17
C LEU A 59 -23.18 -3.80 8.10
N ASP A 60 -22.34 -2.88 8.57
CA ASP A 60 -22.73 -1.78 9.45
C ASP A 60 -23.38 -0.59 8.70
N GLY A 61 -23.40 -0.62 7.36
CA GLY A 61 -24.00 0.43 6.52
C GLY A 61 -23.17 1.73 6.46
N GLU A 62 -21.85 1.61 6.63
CA GLU A 62 -20.91 2.73 6.72
C GLU A 62 -20.26 3.08 5.36
N GLU A 63 -20.85 2.69 4.22
CA GLU A 63 -20.19 2.86 2.91
C GLU A 63 -20.03 4.31 2.46
N LYS A 64 -20.69 5.26 3.14
CA LYS A 64 -20.53 6.70 2.90
C LYS A 64 -19.47 7.35 3.78
N ASP A 65 -18.85 6.59 4.68
CA ASP A 65 -17.79 7.08 5.56
C ASP A 65 -16.47 7.21 4.77
N GLU A 66 -15.70 8.27 5.01
CA GLU A 66 -14.38 8.47 4.38
C GLU A 66 -13.40 7.33 4.72
N MET A 67 -13.53 6.74 5.91
CA MET A 67 -12.77 5.56 6.31
C MET A 67 -13.08 4.36 5.41
N PHE A 68 -14.32 4.22 4.95
CA PHE A 68 -14.67 3.12 4.04
C PHE A 68 -13.92 3.26 2.71
N GLU A 69 -13.90 4.46 2.14
CA GLU A 69 -13.12 4.75 0.92
C GLU A 69 -11.63 4.46 1.13
N TRP A 70 -11.08 4.86 2.27
CA TRP A 70 -9.69 4.58 2.63
C TRP A 70 -9.40 3.07 2.71
N VAL A 71 -10.27 2.30 3.36
CA VAL A 71 -10.16 0.83 3.47
C VAL A 71 -10.23 0.16 2.09
N VAL A 72 -11.18 0.57 1.25
CA VAL A 72 -11.35 0.04 -0.10
C VAL A 72 -10.12 0.34 -0.97
N ALA A 73 -9.60 1.56 -0.91
CA ALA A 73 -8.39 1.95 -1.67
C ALA A 73 -7.18 1.09 -1.28
N HIS A 74 -6.96 0.86 0.03
CA HIS A 74 -5.86 0.02 0.51
C HIS A 74 -6.02 -1.45 0.09
N ASN A 75 -7.24 -2.00 0.17
CA ASN A 75 -7.52 -3.34 -0.34
C ASN A 75 -7.21 -3.46 -1.84
N ALA A 76 -7.61 -2.46 -2.64
CA ALA A 76 -7.37 -2.45 -4.08
C ALA A 76 -5.87 -2.42 -4.43
N VAL A 77 -5.10 -1.53 -3.79
CA VAL A 77 -3.64 -1.44 -4.00
C VAL A 77 -2.94 -2.74 -3.62
N LEU A 78 -3.30 -3.36 -2.50
CA LEU A 78 -2.71 -4.63 -2.08
C LEU A 78 -3.08 -5.77 -3.04
N ALA A 79 -4.30 -5.77 -3.59
CA ALA A 79 -4.72 -6.75 -4.59
C ALA A 79 -3.87 -6.64 -5.87
N GLU A 80 -3.63 -5.42 -6.35
CA GLU A 80 -2.78 -5.16 -7.50
C GLU A 80 -1.33 -5.61 -7.26
N VAL A 81 -0.76 -5.31 -6.08
CA VAL A 81 0.59 -5.73 -5.71
C VAL A 81 0.69 -7.25 -5.68
N ILE A 82 -0.28 -7.96 -5.08
CA ILE A 82 -0.30 -9.43 -5.05
C ILE A 82 -0.34 -10.01 -6.47
N ALA A 83 -1.20 -9.47 -7.35
CA ALA A 83 -1.34 -9.95 -8.72
C ALA A 83 -0.02 -9.79 -9.51
N ASN A 84 0.59 -8.60 -9.44
CA ASN A 84 1.87 -8.32 -10.10
C ASN A 84 3.01 -9.15 -9.50
N PHE A 85 3.05 -9.32 -8.17
CA PHE A 85 4.06 -10.13 -7.50
C PHE A 85 3.99 -11.60 -7.94
N ARG A 86 2.78 -12.16 -8.01
CA ARG A 86 2.58 -13.53 -8.48
C ARG A 86 2.98 -13.68 -9.94
N GLN A 87 2.56 -12.75 -10.80
CA GLN A 87 2.99 -12.71 -12.20
C GLN A 87 4.52 -12.68 -12.33
N ALA A 88 5.20 -11.80 -11.58
CA ALA A 88 6.65 -11.65 -11.63
C ALA A 88 7.41 -12.88 -11.10
N THR A 89 6.79 -13.66 -10.22
CA THR A 89 7.37 -14.87 -9.63
C THR A 89 6.92 -16.17 -10.31
N GLY A 90 6.22 -16.08 -11.45
CA GLY A 90 5.75 -17.25 -12.22
C GLY A 90 4.58 -17.99 -11.57
N ARG A 91 3.90 -17.35 -10.61
CA ARG A 91 2.67 -17.85 -9.98
C ARG A 91 1.44 -17.29 -10.72
N THR A 92 0.31 -17.97 -10.59
CA THR A 92 -0.97 -17.45 -11.11
C THR A 92 -1.36 -16.18 -10.35
N PRO A 93 -1.68 -15.06 -11.04
CA PRO A 93 -2.15 -13.82 -10.41
C PRO A 93 -3.32 -14.02 -9.44
#